data_AF-M2C1V9-F1
#
_entry.id   AF-M2C1V9-F1
#
_cell.length_a   1.000
_cell.length_b   1.000
_cell.length_c   1.000
_cell.angle_alpha   90.00
_cell.angle_beta   90.00
_cell.angle_gamma   90.00
#
_symmetry.space_group_name_H-M   'P 1'
#
loop_
_entity.id
_entity.type
_entity.pdbx_description
1 polymer ?
#
loop_
_entity_poly.entity_id
_entity_poly.type
_entity_poly.pdbx_seq_one_letter_code
_entity_poly.pdbx_strand_id
1 'polypeptide(L)'
;MKNFKSFILFTIIGILAGFLISCGNKDEKDIIALKKASREKAAKSITEFSSEYFMDGDIEKNGSITFDARIKEFKNTIKSPDSDKNPLNTAGIENLIKNNIGLNFTFINDQKEKALFYSYGIKGPASGMSDIPIFIMKFGDKNIEAASPFLKDTTFYLPSNGIGKFLALISPKNFLSFFNMDFSYNEMKNMMTMQLDRHSQKRYLNAEKALYKKADIKKTDSGYEITFNNEQLKQIPSLIWYALKNDNRFKLMLSMYEDVLTKEVMDKFSENISPEKMTIPDGFRITEEISVKNGLISKDMVTVFVADKPLLKLSYEIEDYNYVFNNLIASIELFSGVDSSSHTITFTSRGESNENKADFMINMWLTANDSMSEDLTLGALNYAILIDKTKQSDNFKASMNFAFPKMIPVYSDDGYDGNRMEIMEMNLSGSFNKKSPDTVEFGIDKISLNSSKEMGGGRLDVELDSKMVITNKIVKKIEMPKDRVNVLEMSSEDWTKTKDEFMMQLENLSKEYGK
;
A
#
# COMPACT_ATOMS: atom_id res chain seq x y z
N MET A 1 -20.11 7.58 -12.27
CA MET A 1 -20.49 8.96 -12.69
C MET A 1 -21.20 9.81 -11.63
N LYS A 2 -21.59 9.23 -10.48
CA LYS A 2 -21.50 9.86 -9.15
C LYS A 2 -20.02 10.14 -8.77
N ASN A 3 -19.22 10.70 -9.70
CA ASN A 3 -17.75 10.74 -9.70
C ASN A 3 -17.13 11.72 -8.69
N PHE A 4 -17.88 12.17 -7.68
CA PHE A 4 -17.53 13.36 -6.93
C PHE A 4 -17.44 13.12 -5.41
N LYS A 5 -18.21 12.16 -4.87
CA LYS A 5 -18.16 11.79 -3.43
C LYS A 5 -16.95 10.92 -3.06
N SER A 6 -16.48 10.04 -3.96
CA SER A 6 -15.24 9.27 -3.76
C SER A 6 -13.98 10.14 -3.90
N PHE A 7 -14.09 11.27 -4.59
CA PHE A 7 -13.05 12.28 -4.63
C PHE A 7 -13.04 13.16 -3.36
N ILE A 8 -14.21 13.45 -2.79
CA ILE A 8 -14.35 14.03 -1.44
C ILE A 8 -13.73 13.10 -0.37
N LEU A 9 -13.87 11.77 -0.50
CA LEU A 9 -13.20 10.79 0.38
C LEU A 9 -11.66 10.83 0.25
N PHE A 10 -11.13 11.01 -0.96
CA PHE A 10 -9.69 11.21 -1.21
C PHE A 10 -9.19 12.57 -0.69
N THR A 11 -10.04 13.59 -0.76
CA THR A 11 -9.83 14.91 -0.14
C THR A 11 -9.83 14.79 1.40
N ILE A 12 -10.65 13.89 1.96
CA ILE A 12 -10.76 13.59 3.40
C ILE A 12 -9.55 12.82 3.96
N ILE A 13 -8.90 11.97 3.14
CA ILE A 13 -7.61 11.32 3.49
C ILE A 13 -6.44 12.32 3.41
N GLY A 14 -6.50 13.28 2.48
CA GLY A 14 -5.59 14.45 2.47
C GLY A 14 -5.81 15.40 3.66
N ILE A 15 -7.04 15.44 4.18
CA ILE A 15 -7.46 16.17 5.39
C ILE A 15 -6.94 15.48 6.67
N LEU A 16 -6.90 14.14 6.73
CA LEU A 16 -6.28 13.35 7.81
C LEU A 16 -4.77 13.57 7.97
N ALA A 17 -4.11 13.96 6.89
CA ALA A 17 -2.68 14.23 6.91
C ALA A 17 -2.31 15.66 7.37
N GLY A 18 -3.31 16.52 7.56
CA GLY A 18 -3.14 17.97 7.61
C GLY A 18 -3.55 18.68 8.89
N PHE A 19 -4.41 18.09 9.70
CA PHE A 19 -4.66 18.62 11.04
C PHE A 19 -3.44 18.29 11.88
N LEU A 20 -2.50 19.20 12.19
CA LEU A 20 -2.19 19.73 13.54
C LEU A 20 -1.50 21.13 13.36
N ILE A 21 -1.63 22.13 14.26
CA ILE A 21 -0.71 23.25 14.63
C ILE A 21 -1.22 24.74 14.66
N SER A 22 -0.72 25.61 15.58
CA SER A 22 -1.25 26.87 16.21
C SER A 22 -0.57 28.20 15.90
N CYS A 23 -1.25 29.34 16.17
CA CYS A 23 -0.74 30.44 17.02
C CYS A 23 -1.86 31.45 17.39
N GLY A 24 -2.35 31.43 18.64
CA GLY A 24 -3.28 32.47 19.12
C GLY A 24 -4.11 32.32 20.42
N ASN A 25 -3.88 31.38 21.34
CA ASN A 25 -4.39 31.36 22.73
C ASN A 25 -3.51 30.36 23.53
N LYS A 26 -3.45 30.41 24.87
CA LYS A 26 -2.59 29.47 25.63
C LYS A 26 -3.06 28.02 25.46
N ASP A 27 -4.36 27.78 25.59
CA ASP A 27 -4.95 26.45 25.42
C ASP A 27 -4.86 25.94 23.97
N GLU A 28 -4.95 26.83 22.98
CA GLU A 28 -4.66 26.48 21.58
C GLU A 28 -3.22 25.98 21.43
N LYS A 29 -2.23 26.72 21.95
CA LYS A 29 -0.82 26.32 21.84
C LYS A 29 -0.59 24.96 22.48
N ASP A 30 -1.26 24.71 23.60
CA ASP A 30 -1.18 23.45 24.34
C ASP A 30 -1.80 22.30 23.56
N ILE A 31 -3.02 22.45 23.02
CA ILE A 31 -3.68 21.44 22.16
C ILE A 31 -2.77 21.07 20.98
N ILE A 32 -2.18 22.07 20.36
CA ILE A 32 -1.32 21.88 19.19
C ILE A 32 0.01 21.22 19.53
N ALA A 33 0.58 21.55 20.70
CA ALA A 33 1.76 20.87 21.20
C ALA A 33 1.45 19.41 21.51
N LEU A 34 0.31 19.11 22.14
CA LEU A 34 -0.16 17.75 22.44
C LEU A 34 -0.32 16.94 21.16
N LYS A 35 -1.01 17.52 20.18
CA LYS A 35 -1.21 16.98 18.85
C LYS A 35 0.13 16.65 18.16
N LYS A 36 1.05 17.61 18.10
CA LYS A 36 2.40 17.40 17.54
C LYS A 36 3.15 16.29 18.27
N ALA A 37 3.22 16.34 19.59
CA ALA A 37 3.93 15.36 20.41
C ALA A 37 3.36 13.94 20.22
N SER A 38 2.03 13.82 20.16
CA SER A 38 1.33 12.56 19.90
C SER A 38 1.69 11.98 18.54
N ARG A 39 1.66 12.78 17.46
CA ARG A 39 2.09 12.32 16.14
C ARG A 39 3.55 11.90 16.09
N GLU A 40 4.45 12.72 16.64
CA GLU A 40 5.88 12.40 16.64
C GLU A 40 6.17 11.12 17.42
N LYS A 41 5.48 10.90 18.54
CA LYS A 41 5.61 9.69 19.35
C LYS A 41 5.04 8.46 18.64
N ALA A 42 3.87 8.55 18.02
CA ALA A 42 3.29 7.44 17.25
C ALA A 42 4.13 7.08 16.03
N ALA A 43 4.55 8.07 15.24
CA ALA A 43 5.42 7.87 14.09
C ALA A 43 6.74 7.20 14.51
N LYS A 44 7.34 7.65 15.61
CA LYS A 44 8.54 7.03 16.17
C LYS A 44 8.31 5.56 16.53
N SER A 45 7.23 5.21 17.23
CA SER A 45 6.90 3.83 17.59
C SER A 45 6.70 2.93 16.35
N ILE A 46 6.00 3.42 15.33
CA ILE A 46 5.80 2.71 14.06
C ILE A 46 7.14 2.49 13.33
N THR A 47 7.98 3.53 13.26
CA THR A 47 9.31 3.42 12.64
C THR A 47 10.23 2.48 13.41
N GLU A 48 10.19 2.51 14.75
CA GLU A 48 10.96 1.59 15.61
C GLU A 48 10.53 0.15 15.36
N PHE A 49 9.22 -0.14 15.32
CA PHE A 49 8.70 -1.45 14.95
C PHE A 49 9.18 -1.90 13.56
N SER A 50 8.99 -1.07 12.54
CA SER A 50 9.37 -1.39 11.16
C SER A 50 10.88 -1.63 11.02
N SER A 51 11.70 -0.83 11.71
CA SER A 51 13.15 -0.97 11.71
C SER A 51 13.63 -2.21 12.45
N GLU A 52 13.01 -2.52 13.60
CA GLU A 52 13.38 -3.65 14.45
C GLU A 52 13.13 -4.99 13.76
N TYR A 53 11.98 -5.13 13.09
CA TYR A 53 11.56 -6.40 12.50
C TYR A 53 11.88 -6.50 11.01
N PHE A 54 11.97 -5.39 10.27
CA PHE A 54 12.07 -5.39 8.81
C PHE A 54 13.16 -4.51 8.22
N MET A 55 13.93 -3.76 9.04
CA MET A 55 14.98 -2.83 8.56
C MET A 55 14.50 -1.81 7.52
N ASP A 56 13.23 -1.46 7.54
CA ASP A 56 12.57 -0.65 6.51
C ASP A 56 13.30 0.68 6.25
N GLY A 57 13.63 1.42 7.31
CA GLY A 57 14.35 2.70 7.19
C GLY A 57 15.79 2.57 6.64
N ASP A 58 16.41 1.40 6.73
CA ASP A 58 17.71 1.13 6.11
C ASP A 58 17.54 0.80 4.62
N ILE A 59 16.56 -0.04 4.27
CA ILE A 59 16.24 -0.40 2.88
C ILE A 59 15.80 0.84 2.09
N GLU A 60 14.98 1.72 2.67
CA GLU A 60 14.53 2.98 2.04
C GLU A 60 15.70 3.92 1.69
N LYS A 61 16.79 3.86 2.46
CA LYS A 61 17.98 4.66 2.22
C LYS A 61 18.90 3.98 1.23
N ASN A 62 19.39 2.80 1.57
CA ASN A 62 20.35 2.04 0.79
C ASN A 62 20.41 0.61 1.33
N GLY A 63 20.01 -0.38 0.53
CA GLY A 63 19.97 -1.75 1.01
C GLY A 63 19.46 -2.75 -0.02
N SER A 64 19.35 -3.99 0.40
CA SER A 64 18.86 -5.08 -0.44
C SER A 64 18.04 -6.11 0.33
N ILE A 65 17.15 -6.76 -0.40
CA ILE A 65 16.37 -7.92 0.04
C ILE A 65 16.69 -9.04 -0.92
N THR A 66 17.19 -10.17 -0.42
CA THR A 66 17.37 -11.38 -1.22
C THR A 66 16.50 -12.49 -0.66
N PHE A 67 15.81 -13.21 -1.53
CA PHE A 67 15.02 -14.38 -1.16
C PHE A 67 15.44 -15.54 -2.04
N ASP A 68 15.98 -16.58 -1.43
CA ASP A 68 16.29 -17.85 -2.08
C ASP A 68 15.31 -18.90 -1.58
N ALA A 69 14.72 -19.69 -2.47
CA ALA A 69 13.81 -20.75 -2.10
C ALA A 69 13.97 -21.99 -2.99
N ARG A 70 13.72 -23.16 -2.41
CA ARG A 70 13.46 -24.41 -3.15
C ARG A 70 12.14 -24.97 -2.69
N ILE A 71 11.36 -25.50 -3.62
CA ILE A 71 10.09 -26.15 -3.28
C ILE A 71 10.40 -27.56 -2.78
N LYS A 72 9.93 -27.89 -1.58
CA LYS A 72 9.97 -29.24 -1.01
C LYS A 72 8.72 -30.03 -1.36
N GLU A 73 7.57 -29.38 -1.22
CA GLU A 73 6.27 -30.00 -1.46
C GLU A 73 5.31 -28.98 -2.07
N PHE A 74 4.43 -29.47 -2.94
CA PHE A 74 3.40 -28.67 -3.59
C PHE A 74 2.08 -29.42 -3.60
N LYS A 75 1.02 -28.78 -3.11
CA LYS A 75 -0.34 -29.32 -3.10
C LYS A 75 -1.29 -28.26 -3.64
N ASN A 76 -1.97 -28.57 -4.74
CA ASN A 76 -3.00 -27.69 -5.32
C ASN A 76 -4.34 -28.41 -5.35
N THR A 77 -5.32 -27.86 -4.64
CA THR A 77 -6.72 -28.32 -4.63
C THR A 77 -7.67 -27.27 -5.22
N ILE A 78 -7.13 -26.16 -5.73
CA ILE A 78 -7.93 -25.12 -6.36
C ILE A 78 -8.49 -25.65 -7.68
N LYS A 79 -9.81 -25.68 -7.81
CA LYS A 79 -10.46 -26.16 -9.03
C LYS A 79 -10.55 -25.02 -10.05
N SER A 80 -9.85 -25.14 -11.17
CA SER A 80 -10.10 -24.25 -12.31
C SER A 80 -11.46 -24.58 -12.92
N PRO A 81 -12.32 -23.59 -13.25
CA PRO A 81 -13.53 -23.81 -14.06
C PRO A 81 -13.20 -24.43 -15.43
N ASP A 82 -12.00 -24.15 -15.96
CA ASP A 82 -11.42 -24.76 -17.15
C ASP A 82 -10.34 -25.77 -16.72
N SER A 83 -10.71 -27.03 -16.53
CA SER A 83 -9.81 -28.11 -16.05
C SER A 83 -8.60 -28.37 -16.94
N ASP A 84 -8.66 -27.98 -18.22
CA ASP A 84 -7.63 -28.29 -19.23
C ASP A 84 -6.50 -27.25 -19.31
N LYS A 85 -6.59 -26.15 -18.55
CA LYS A 85 -5.61 -25.05 -18.57
C LYS A 85 -5.22 -24.59 -17.17
N ASN A 86 -4.95 -25.49 -16.24
CA ASN A 86 -4.36 -25.08 -14.96
C ASN A 86 -2.92 -24.58 -15.23
N PRO A 87 -2.62 -23.27 -15.08
CA PRO A 87 -1.31 -22.72 -15.39
C PRO A 87 -0.21 -23.25 -14.44
N LEU A 88 -0.61 -23.89 -13.34
CA LEU A 88 0.27 -24.62 -12.42
C LEU A 88 0.06 -26.12 -12.65
N ASN A 89 0.46 -26.63 -13.82
CA ASN A 89 0.47 -28.08 -14.05
C ASN A 89 1.39 -28.71 -13.00
N THR A 90 0.83 -29.58 -12.15
CA THR A 90 1.54 -30.27 -11.06
C THR A 90 2.85 -30.89 -11.55
N ALA A 91 2.87 -31.40 -12.79
CA ALA A 91 4.06 -31.99 -13.40
C ALA A 91 5.25 -31.01 -13.53
N GLY A 92 4.99 -29.73 -13.80
CA GLY A 92 6.04 -28.71 -13.90
C GLY A 92 6.71 -28.45 -12.55
N ILE A 93 5.92 -28.38 -11.48
CA ILE A 93 6.42 -28.13 -10.13
C ILE A 93 7.07 -29.39 -9.53
N GLU A 94 6.50 -30.57 -9.79
CA GLU A 94 7.12 -31.85 -9.45
C GLU A 94 8.53 -31.98 -10.04
N ASN A 95 8.72 -31.52 -11.28
CA ASN A 95 10.05 -31.49 -11.90
C ASN A 95 11.02 -30.52 -11.21
N LEU A 96 10.56 -29.36 -10.75
CA LEU A 96 11.39 -28.44 -9.97
C LEU A 96 11.83 -29.08 -8.65
N ILE A 97 10.90 -29.74 -7.95
CA ILE A 97 11.16 -30.47 -6.69
C ILE A 97 12.16 -31.60 -6.94
N LYS A 98 11.87 -32.49 -7.91
CA LYS A 98 12.70 -33.65 -8.24
C LYS A 98 14.14 -33.27 -8.58
N ASN A 99 14.32 -32.18 -9.32
CA ASN A 99 15.63 -31.70 -9.74
C ASN A 99 16.27 -30.70 -8.76
N ASN A 100 15.63 -30.44 -7.60
CA ASN A 100 16.11 -29.51 -6.58
C ASN A 100 16.39 -28.09 -7.12
N ILE A 101 15.59 -27.67 -8.10
CA ILE A 101 15.68 -26.37 -8.75
C ILE A 101 15.00 -25.34 -7.86
N GLY A 102 15.73 -24.28 -7.52
CA GLY A 102 15.23 -23.19 -6.69
C GLY A 102 14.89 -21.94 -7.50
N LEU A 103 14.33 -20.97 -6.78
CA LEU A 103 14.04 -19.63 -7.25
C LEU A 103 14.84 -18.65 -6.41
N ASN A 104 15.30 -17.57 -7.03
CA ASN A 104 15.84 -16.43 -6.31
C ASN A 104 15.12 -15.14 -6.71
N PHE A 105 14.99 -14.25 -5.73
CA PHE A 105 14.52 -12.90 -5.91
C PHE A 105 15.53 -11.95 -5.24
N THR A 106 15.76 -10.81 -5.86
CA THR A 106 16.60 -9.76 -5.30
C THR A 106 15.98 -8.40 -5.58
N PHE A 107 15.78 -7.63 -4.53
CA PHE A 107 15.49 -6.20 -4.59
C PHE A 107 16.70 -5.41 -4.07
N ILE A 108 17.06 -4.33 -4.73
CA ILE A 108 18.14 -3.43 -4.32
C ILE A 108 17.67 -2.00 -4.47
N ASN A 109 17.83 -1.20 -3.43
CA ASN A 109 17.78 0.25 -3.50
C ASN A 109 19.21 0.81 -3.42
N ASP A 110 19.76 1.21 -4.56
CA ASP A 110 21.08 1.82 -4.65
C ASP A 110 20.93 3.33 -4.79
N GLN A 111 21.08 4.05 -3.68
CA GLN A 111 20.98 5.50 -3.66
C GLN A 111 22.14 6.19 -4.40
N LYS A 112 23.31 5.55 -4.46
CA LYS A 112 24.48 6.11 -5.13
C LYS A 112 24.31 6.06 -6.64
N GLU A 113 23.79 4.96 -7.16
CA GLU A 113 23.44 4.83 -8.58
C GLU A 113 22.10 5.48 -8.94
N LYS A 114 21.30 5.87 -7.93
CA LYS A 114 19.91 6.31 -8.08
C LYS A 114 19.11 5.31 -8.90
N ALA A 115 19.11 4.06 -8.43
CA ALA A 115 18.46 2.96 -9.11
C ALA A 115 17.80 2.01 -8.12
N LEU A 116 16.58 1.57 -8.47
CA LEU A 116 15.96 0.39 -7.87
C LEU A 116 16.17 -0.79 -8.82
N PHE A 117 16.73 -1.88 -8.32
CA PHE A 117 16.86 -3.12 -9.07
C PHE A 117 15.92 -4.18 -8.53
N TYR A 118 15.30 -4.91 -9.45
CA TYR A 118 14.54 -6.12 -9.19
C TYR A 118 15.11 -7.21 -10.07
N SER A 119 15.40 -8.37 -9.49
CA SER A 119 15.82 -9.53 -10.26
C SER A 119 15.12 -10.78 -9.76
N TYR A 120 14.76 -11.62 -10.72
CA TYR A 120 14.23 -12.96 -10.49
C TYR A 120 15.05 -13.95 -11.29
N GLY A 121 15.33 -15.11 -10.71
CA GLY A 121 16.17 -16.11 -11.33
C GLY A 121 15.92 -17.54 -10.85
N ILE A 122 16.58 -18.46 -11.52
CA ILE A 122 16.60 -19.89 -11.19
C ILE A 122 17.87 -20.18 -10.40
N LYS A 123 17.72 -20.86 -9.27
CA LYS A 123 18.82 -21.32 -8.43
C LYS A 123 19.14 -22.77 -8.73
N GLY A 124 20.41 -23.06 -9.03
CA GLY A 124 20.87 -24.42 -9.35
C GLY A 124 20.04 -25.12 -10.44
N PRO A 125 19.97 -24.54 -11.66
CA PRO A 125 19.15 -25.07 -12.76
C PRO A 125 19.59 -26.47 -13.22
N ALA A 126 20.87 -26.79 -13.07
CA ALA A 126 21.44 -28.11 -13.31
C ALA A 126 22.72 -28.30 -12.47
N SER A 127 23.19 -29.54 -12.35
CA SER A 127 24.43 -29.85 -11.63
C SER A 127 25.64 -29.10 -12.24
N GLY A 128 26.36 -28.35 -11.41
CA GLY A 128 27.53 -27.56 -11.84
C GLY A 128 27.21 -26.23 -12.53
N MET A 129 25.93 -25.88 -12.73
CA MET A 129 25.53 -24.58 -13.26
C MET A 129 25.36 -23.52 -12.16
N SER A 130 25.78 -22.30 -12.46
CA SER A 130 25.51 -21.13 -11.63
C SER A 130 24.05 -20.72 -11.69
N ASP A 131 23.60 -19.95 -10.69
CA ASP A 131 22.27 -19.34 -10.70
C ASP A 131 22.06 -18.47 -11.95
N ILE A 132 20.88 -18.58 -12.56
CA ILE A 132 20.54 -17.90 -13.80
C ILE A 132 19.57 -16.75 -13.50
N PRO A 133 19.94 -15.48 -13.76
CA PRO A 133 18.97 -14.39 -13.75
C PRO A 133 18.04 -14.53 -14.96
N ILE A 134 16.76 -14.82 -14.72
CA ILE A 134 15.74 -14.88 -15.78
C ILE A 134 15.34 -13.46 -16.16
N PHE A 135 15.18 -12.59 -15.17
CA PHE A 135 14.69 -11.25 -15.40
C PHE A 135 15.42 -10.29 -14.48
N ILE A 136 15.81 -9.15 -15.05
CA ILE A 136 16.38 -8.02 -14.34
C ILE A 136 15.61 -6.79 -14.80
N MET A 137 15.21 -5.96 -13.85
CA MET A 137 14.60 -4.68 -14.09
C MET A 137 15.28 -3.62 -13.23
N LYS A 138 15.55 -2.46 -13.84
CA LYS A 138 16.17 -1.31 -13.19
C LYS A 138 15.31 -0.08 -13.44
N PHE A 139 14.84 0.54 -12.36
CA PHE A 139 14.22 1.85 -12.39
C PHE A 139 15.27 2.90 -12.04
N GLY A 140 15.81 3.56 -13.05
CA GLY A 140 16.78 4.65 -12.89
C GLY A 140 16.13 6.04 -12.95
N ASP A 141 16.92 7.08 -12.73
CA ASP A 141 16.45 8.48 -12.77
C ASP A 141 15.95 8.92 -14.17
N LYS A 142 16.42 8.29 -15.25
CA LYS A 142 16.09 8.68 -16.64
C LYS A 142 15.36 7.60 -17.43
N ASN A 143 15.69 6.34 -17.16
CA ASN A 143 15.23 5.21 -17.95
C ASN A 143 14.79 4.08 -17.03
N ILE A 144 13.83 3.31 -17.53
CA ILE A 144 13.54 1.97 -17.05
C ILE A 144 14.25 1.02 -18.00
N GLU A 145 14.97 0.06 -17.43
CA GLU A 145 15.75 -0.92 -18.17
C GLU A 145 15.30 -2.31 -17.75
N ALA A 146 15.16 -3.21 -18.70
CA ALA A 146 14.80 -4.60 -18.47
C ALA A 146 15.66 -5.51 -19.33
N ALA A 147 16.05 -6.66 -18.79
CA ALA A 147 16.83 -7.65 -19.50
C ALA A 147 16.48 -9.06 -19.03
N SER A 148 16.67 -10.01 -19.94
CA SER A 148 16.70 -11.44 -19.63
C SER A 148 18.01 -12.00 -20.18
N PRO A 149 19.15 -11.75 -19.51
CA PRO A 149 20.48 -11.98 -20.10
C PRO A 149 20.69 -13.42 -20.58
N PHE A 150 20.02 -14.37 -19.93
CA PHE A 150 20.08 -15.78 -20.30
C PHE A 150 19.35 -16.10 -21.61
N LEU A 151 18.25 -15.41 -21.91
CA LEU A 151 17.48 -15.63 -23.14
C LEU A 151 17.97 -14.72 -24.27
N LYS A 152 18.40 -13.51 -23.93
CA LYS A 152 18.96 -12.55 -24.85
C LYS A 152 19.86 -11.57 -24.10
N ASP A 153 21.13 -11.52 -24.47
CA ASP A 153 22.11 -10.58 -23.91
C ASP A 153 21.89 -9.16 -24.48
N THR A 154 20.73 -8.58 -24.16
CA THR A 154 20.34 -7.24 -24.61
C THR A 154 19.48 -6.58 -23.53
N THR A 155 19.79 -5.31 -23.26
CA THR A 155 19.01 -4.45 -22.38
C THR A 155 17.96 -3.70 -23.19
N PHE A 156 16.71 -3.97 -22.92
CA PHE A 156 15.58 -3.18 -23.42
C PHE A 156 15.36 -2.00 -22.49
N TYR A 157 15.21 -0.81 -23.04
CA TYR A 157 14.96 0.37 -22.21
C TYR A 157 13.94 1.31 -22.82
N LEU A 158 13.36 2.14 -21.95
CA LEU A 158 12.50 3.25 -22.31
C LEU A 158 12.72 4.41 -21.31
N PRO A 159 12.39 5.66 -21.66
CA PRO A 159 12.41 6.78 -20.71
C PRO A 159 11.53 6.49 -19.49
N SER A 160 11.84 7.02 -18.30
CA SER A 160 11.10 6.71 -17.07
C SER A 160 9.62 7.08 -17.10
N ASN A 161 9.24 8.06 -17.91
CA ASN A 161 7.88 8.47 -18.22
C ASN A 161 7.30 7.79 -19.49
N GLY A 162 7.97 6.74 -19.98
CA GLY A 162 7.64 6.08 -21.24
C GLY A 162 6.67 4.91 -21.11
N ILE A 163 6.31 4.46 -19.89
CA ILE A 163 5.48 3.27 -19.67
C ILE A 163 4.10 3.41 -20.32
N GLY A 164 3.43 4.57 -20.18
CA GLY A 164 2.13 4.80 -20.81
C GLY A 164 2.19 4.62 -22.33
N LYS A 165 3.21 5.20 -22.97
CA LYS A 165 3.46 5.05 -24.42
C LYS A 165 3.72 3.60 -24.80
N PHE A 166 4.52 2.88 -24.01
CA PHE A 166 4.78 1.47 -24.25
C PHE A 166 3.50 0.63 -24.13
N LEU A 167 2.69 0.84 -23.09
CA LEU A 167 1.41 0.17 -22.92
C LEU A 167 0.42 0.50 -24.05
N ALA A 168 0.45 1.73 -24.56
CA ALA A 168 -0.36 2.12 -25.72
C ALA A 168 0.05 1.36 -26.99
N LEU A 169 1.34 1.02 -27.16
CA LEU A 169 1.82 0.21 -28.28
C LEU A 169 1.35 -1.25 -28.18
N ILE A 170 1.44 -1.87 -27.01
CA ILE A 170 1.19 -3.32 -26.86
C ILE A 170 -0.26 -3.66 -26.45
N SER A 171 -0.98 -2.71 -25.84
CA SER A 171 -2.33 -2.90 -25.33
C SER A 171 -3.09 -1.56 -25.34
N PRO A 172 -3.43 -1.01 -26.52
CA PRO A 172 -4.02 0.33 -26.67
C PRO A 172 -5.39 0.50 -26.00
N LYS A 173 -6.06 -0.60 -25.62
CA LYS A 173 -7.33 -0.59 -24.88
C LYS A 173 -7.14 -0.69 -23.36
N ASN A 174 -5.92 -0.88 -22.88
CA ASN A 174 -5.64 -0.98 -21.46
C ASN A 174 -5.79 0.39 -20.81
N PHE A 175 -6.57 0.48 -19.75
CA PHE A 175 -6.73 1.71 -18.97
C PHE A 175 -5.39 2.29 -18.51
N LEU A 176 -4.41 1.43 -18.22
CA LEU A 176 -3.06 1.84 -17.82
C LEU A 176 -2.26 2.54 -18.94
N SER A 177 -2.63 2.35 -20.20
CA SER A 177 -1.96 3.01 -21.33
C SER A 177 -2.20 4.51 -21.41
N PHE A 178 -3.24 5.00 -20.74
CA PHE A 178 -3.55 6.42 -20.68
C PHE A 178 -2.76 7.14 -19.58
N PHE A 179 -2.14 6.40 -18.65
CA PHE A 179 -1.39 6.99 -17.55
C PHE A 179 0.02 7.42 -17.99
N ASN A 180 0.36 8.69 -17.79
CA ASN A 180 1.72 9.21 -17.92
C ASN A 180 2.45 9.17 -16.57
N MET A 181 2.57 7.97 -16.01
CA MET A 181 3.30 7.78 -14.75
C MET A 181 4.81 7.90 -15.00
N ASP A 182 5.48 8.76 -14.24
CA ASP A 182 6.94 8.78 -14.15
C ASP A 182 7.40 7.72 -13.14
N PHE A 183 8.16 6.74 -13.61
CA PHE A 183 8.75 5.70 -12.78
C PHE A 183 10.25 5.94 -12.56
N SER A 184 10.67 7.21 -12.55
CA SER A 184 12.04 7.58 -12.21
C SER A 184 12.36 7.13 -10.77
N TYR A 185 13.64 6.92 -10.47
CA TYR A 185 14.09 6.49 -9.14
C TYR A 185 13.50 7.37 -8.02
N ASN A 186 13.56 8.69 -8.17
CA ASN A 186 13.03 9.60 -7.14
C ASN A 186 11.51 9.47 -7.00
N GLU A 187 10.78 9.31 -8.10
CA GLU A 187 9.32 9.20 -8.04
C GLU A 187 8.88 7.86 -7.45
N MET A 188 9.53 6.77 -7.82
CA MET A 188 9.32 5.46 -7.20
C MET A 188 9.61 5.49 -5.69
N LYS A 189 10.69 6.17 -5.28
CA LYS A 189 11.00 6.36 -3.86
C LYS A 189 9.93 7.18 -3.13
N ASN A 190 9.41 8.23 -3.77
CA ASN A 190 8.32 9.02 -3.21
C ASN A 190 7.03 8.19 -3.09
N MET A 191 6.72 7.35 -4.08
CA MET A 191 5.56 6.45 -4.07
C MET A 191 5.68 5.34 -3.02
N MET A 192 6.87 4.78 -2.81
CA MET A 192 7.06 3.73 -1.80
C MET A 192 6.94 4.27 -0.36
N THR A 193 7.34 5.53 -0.14
CA THR A 193 7.35 6.13 1.19
C THR A 193 6.06 6.87 1.52
N MET A 194 5.41 7.51 0.53
CA MET A 194 4.23 8.36 0.66
C MET A 194 4.25 9.30 1.89
N GLN A 195 5.43 9.82 2.25
CA GLN A 195 5.57 10.68 3.43
C GLN A 195 5.23 12.14 3.09
N LEU A 196 4.66 12.85 4.07
CA LEU A 196 4.50 14.30 4.01
C LEU A 196 5.86 14.99 4.03
N ASP A 197 6.16 15.80 3.02
CA ASP A 197 7.38 16.61 3.03
C ASP A 197 7.30 17.76 4.05
N ARG A 198 8.45 18.38 4.37
CA ARG A 198 8.53 19.51 5.33
C ARG A 198 7.69 20.73 4.90
N HIS A 199 7.53 20.97 3.60
CA HIS A 199 6.77 22.11 3.10
C HIS A 199 5.25 21.88 3.22
N SER A 200 4.78 20.68 2.92
CA SER A 200 3.40 20.21 3.11
C SER A 200 3.06 20.26 4.59
N GLN A 201 3.93 19.69 5.44
CA GLN A 201 3.81 19.80 6.90
C GLN A 201 3.67 21.26 7.36
N LYS A 202 4.49 22.18 6.84
CA LYS A 202 4.41 23.61 7.18
C LYS A 202 3.10 24.27 6.72
N ARG A 203 2.58 23.92 5.54
CA ARG A 203 1.32 24.46 5.03
C ARG A 203 0.12 24.02 5.88
N TYR A 204 0.08 22.74 6.20
CA TYR A 204 -0.92 22.16 7.10
C TYR A 204 -0.86 22.75 8.50
N LEU A 205 0.35 22.86 9.03
CA LEU A 205 0.63 23.56 10.27
C LEU A 205 0.06 24.98 10.26
N ASN A 206 0.27 25.74 9.19
CA ASN A 206 -0.26 27.11 9.04
C ASN A 206 -1.79 27.17 8.95
N ALA A 207 -2.42 26.24 8.23
CA ALA A 207 -3.87 26.18 8.09
C ALA A 207 -4.53 25.91 9.44
N GLU A 208 -3.95 25.00 10.22
CA GLU A 208 -4.46 24.75 11.56
C GLU A 208 -4.32 25.95 12.49
N LYS A 209 -3.28 26.79 12.31
CA LYS A 209 -3.05 27.93 13.23
C LYS A 209 -4.22 28.88 13.16
N ALA A 210 -4.67 29.09 11.93
CA ALA A 210 -5.80 29.93 11.64
C ALA A 210 -7.11 29.35 12.17
N LEU A 211 -7.25 28.02 12.13
CA LEU A 211 -8.44 27.30 12.60
C LEU A 211 -8.60 27.42 14.13
N TYR A 212 -7.60 27.04 14.92
CA TYR A 212 -7.72 27.03 16.38
C TYR A 212 -7.65 28.41 17.02
N LYS A 213 -6.99 29.38 16.39
CA LYS A 213 -6.90 30.77 16.88
C LYS A 213 -8.27 31.37 17.19
N LYS A 214 -9.31 30.92 16.50
CA LYS A 214 -10.66 31.43 16.68
C LYS A 214 -11.59 30.42 17.36
N ALA A 215 -11.16 29.19 17.61
CA ALA A 215 -12.05 28.16 18.16
C ALA A 215 -12.55 28.51 19.56
N ASP A 216 -13.78 28.10 19.86
CA ASP A 216 -14.26 28.05 21.23
C ASP A 216 -13.70 26.79 21.89
N ILE A 217 -12.85 26.96 22.89
CA ILE A 217 -12.09 25.87 23.52
C ILE A 217 -12.48 25.83 24.99
N LYS A 218 -13.04 24.70 25.41
CA LYS A 218 -13.35 24.40 26.80
C LYS A 218 -12.46 23.26 27.27
N LYS A 219 -11.64 23.54 28.28
CA LYS A 219 -10.86 22.52 28.96
C LYS A 219 -11.77 21.69 29.86
N THR A 220 -11.61 20.37 29.82
CA THR A 220 -12.31 19.42 30.69
C THR A 220 -11.31 18.74 31.62
N ASP A 221 -11.81 17.93 32.57
CA ASP A 221 -10.94 17.15 33.46
C ASP A 221 -10.10 16.11 32.69
N SER A 222 -10.61 15.63 31.54
CA SER A 222 -9.98 14.60 30.72
C SER A 222 -9.29 15.13 29.45
N GLY A 223 -9.41 16.42 29.13
CA GLY A 223 -8.83 17.01 27.92
C GLY A 223 -9.52 18.29 27.47
N TYR A 224 -10.11 18.28 26.26
CA TYR A 224 -10.68 19.47 25.62
C TYR A 224 -11.95 19.15 24.82
N GLU A 225 -12.93 20.05 24.91
CA GLU A 225 -14.07 20.16 24.00
C GLU A 225 -13.89 21.43 23.17
N ILE A 226 -13.98 21.31 21.86
CA ILE A 226 -13.69 22.41 20.93
C ILE A 226 -14.85 22.56 19.96
N THR A 227 -15.29 23.79 19.73
CA THR A 227 -16.30 24.13 18.72
C THR A 227 -15.78 25.23 17.82
N PHE A 228 -15.89 25.01 16.50
CA PHE A 228 -15.57 26.01 15.49
C PHE A 228 -16.88 26.61 14.95
N ASN A 229 -17.03 27.93 15.02
CA ASN A 229 -18.27 28.58 14.60
C ASN A 229 -18.25 29.02 13.12
N ASN A 230 -19.43 29.31 12.58
CA ASN A 230 -19.67 29.49 11.16
C ASN A 230 -18.91 30.70 10.54
N GLU A 231 -18.81 31.82 11.27
CA GLU A 231 -18.05 33.01 10.82
C GLU A 231 -16.53 32.76 10.75
N GLN A 232 -16.02 31.88 11.61
CA GLN A 232 -14.60 31.52 11.64
C GLN A 232 -14.25 30.56 10.50
N LEU A 233 -15.13 29.57 10.28
CA LEU A 233 -14.98 28.55 9.26
C LEU A 233 -14.92 29.14 7.85
N LYS A 234 -15.59 30.27 7.56
CA LYS A 234 -15.57 30.94 6.23
C LYS A 234 -14.17 31.30 5.70
N GLN A 235 -13.16 31.48 6.56
CA GLN A 235 -11.79 31.85 6.14
C GLN A 235 -10.83 30.66 5.98
N ILE A 236 -11.25 29.46 6.40
CA ILE A 236 -10.40 28.27 6.51
C ILE A 236 -10.34 27.42 5.22
N PRO A 237 -11.40 27.30 4.39
CA PRO A 237 -11.34 26.57 3.13
C PRO A 237 -10.18 26.98 2.23
N SER A 238 -9.84 28.27 2.18
CA SER A 238 -8.72 28.76 1.36
C SER A 238 -7.36 28.26 1.83
N LEU A 239 -7.14 28.19 3.15
CA LEU A 239 -5.89 27.71 3.74
C LEU A 239 -5.76 26.19 3.68
N ILE A 240 -6.83 25.47 4.01
CA ILE A 240 -6.87 24.00 3.90
C ILE A 240 -6.72 23.58 2.43
N TRP A 241 -7.43 24.25 1.51
CA TRP A 241 -7.27 24.03 0.08
C TRP A 241 -5.84 24.31 -0.38
N TYR A 242 -5.26 25.45 0.03
CA TYR A 242 -3.88 25.78 -0.33
C TYR A 242 -2.90 24.70 0.16
N ALA A 243 -3.11 24.15 1.36
CA ALA A 243 -2.32 23.04 1.88
C ALA A 243 -2.52 21.76 1.05
N LEU A 244 -3.76 21.33 0.83
CA LEU A 244 -4.13 20.12 0.07
C LEU A 244 -3.64 20.18 -1.38
N LYS A 245 -3.95 21.24 -2.11
CA LYS A 245 -3.52 21.45 -3.50
C LYS A 245 -2.00 21.38 -3.63
N ASN A 246 -1.28 21.77 -2.58
CA ASN A 246 0.17 21.77 -2.56
C ASN A 246 0.78 20.60 -1.77
N ASP A 247 -0.01 19.64 -1.33
CA ASP A 247 0.49 18.42 -0.71
C ASP A 247 1.27 17.61 -1.74
N ASN A 248 2.46 17.14 -1.38
CA ASN A 248 3.34 16.42 -2.29
C ASN A 248 2.79 15.04 -2.70
N ARG A 249 2.06 14.37 -1.81
CA ARG A 249 1.44 13.06 -2.07
C ARG A 249 0.17 13.23 -2.90
N PHE A 250 -0.62 14.27 -2.64
CA PHE A 250 -1.78 14.60 -3.47
C PHE A 250 -1.34 15.02 -4.87
N LYS A 251 -0.29 15.83 -5.01
CA LYS A 251 0.31 16.17 -6.31
C LYS A 251 0.83 14.94 -7.04
N LEU A 252 1.54 14.06 -6.34
CA LEU A 252 1.99 12.77 -6.87
C LEU A 252 0.80 11.93 -7.35
N MET A 253 -0.26 11.80 -6.55
CA MET A 253 -1.46 11.09 -6.96
C MET A 253 -2.11 11.75 -8.19
N LEU A 254 -2.24 13.07 -8.22
CA LEU A 254 -2.85 13.79 -9.34
C LEU A 254 -2.01 13.71 -10.62
N SER A 255 -0.68 13.79 -10.53
CA SER A 255 0.21 13.68 -11.70
C SER A 255 0.03 12.34 -12.41
N MET A 256 -0.30 11.27 -11.67
CA MET A 256 -0.65 9.98 -12.27
C MET A 256 -1.89 10.07 -13.19
N TYR A 257 -2.81 11.01 -12.96
CA TYR A 257 -4.06 11.17 -13.73
C TYR A 257 -4.10 12.37 -14.68
N GLU A 258 -3.10 13.27 -14.66
CA GLU A 258 -3.11 14.57 -15.37
C GLU A 258 -3.36 14.45 -16.88
N ASP A 259 -2.90 13.39 -17.54
CA ASP A 259 -3.09 13.16 -18.98
C ASP A 259 -4.32 12.27 -19.31
N VAL A 260 -4.89 11.56 -18.33
CA VAL A 260 -6.11 10.73 -18.49
C VAL A 260 -7.36 11.58 -18.32
N LEU A 261 -7.32 12.45 -17.33
CA LEU A 261 -8.38 13.40 -17.08
C LEU A 261 -8.18 14.52 -18.07
N THR A 262 -9.18 14.80 -18.92
CA THR A 262 -9.07 15.92 -19.85
C THR A 262 -8.73 17.18 -19.06
N LYS A 263 -8.01 18.13 -19.70
CA LYS A 263 -7.78 19.45 -19.09
C LYS A 263 -9.08 20.03 -18.52
N GLU A 264 -10.21 19.83 -19.21
CA GLU A 264 -11.54 20.18 -18.73
C GLU A 264 -11.98 19.44 -17.45
N VAL A 265 -11.70 18.15 -17.29
CA VAL A 265 -11.99 17.40 -16.05
C VAL A 265 -11.07 17.83 -14.91
N MET A 266 -9.78 18.04 -15.16
CA MET A 266 -8.83 18.55 -14.16
C MET A 266 -9.13 20.00 -13.75
N ASP A 267 -9.53 20.83 -14.70
CA ASP A 267 -9.97 22.20 -14.47
C ASP A 267 -11.30 22.19 -13.71
N LYS A 268 -12.31 21.40 -14.12
CA LYS A 268 -13.57 21.24 -13.37
C LYS A 268 -13.37 20.71 -11.96
N PHE A 269 -12.49 19.74 -11.81
CA PHE A 269 -12.13 19.19 -10.51
C PHE A 269 -11.53 20.27 -9.63
N SER A 270 -10.48 20.95 -10.11
CA SER A 270 -9.80 22.04 -9.41
C SER A 270 -10.71 23.23 -9.12
N GLU A 271 -11.63 23.53 -10.02
CA GLU A 271 -12.65 24.55 -9.87
C GLU A 271 -13.67 24.17 -8.81
N ASN A 272 -14.22 22.94 -8.84
CA ASN A 272 -15.26 22.49 -7.92
C ASN A 272 -14.76 22.34 -6.47
N ILE A 273 -13.46 22.23 -6.27
CA ILE A 273 -12.81 22.22 -4.95
C ILE A 273 -12.07 23.53 -4.64
N SER A 274 -12.17 24.53 -5.52
CA SER A 274 -11.57 25.83 -5.26
C SER A 274 -12.25 26.53 -4.08
N PRO A 275 -11.53 27.35 -3.30
CA PRO A 275 -12.09 28.02 -2.13
C PRO A 275 -13.21 29.00 -2.52
N GLU A 276 -13.14 29.54 -3.74
CA GLU A 276 -14.10 30.51 -4.28
C GLU A 276 -15.45 29.86 -4.63
N LYS A 277 -15.45 28.56 -5.00
CA LYS A 277 -16.67 27.78 -5.24
C LYS A 277 -17.14 26.99 -4.01
N MET A 278 -16.27 26.77 -3.02
CA MET A 278 -16.64 26.19 -1.73
C MET A 278 -17.43 27.20 -0.89
N THR A 279 -18.76 27.15 -1.02
CA THR A 279 -19.66 27.85 -0.11
C THR A 279 -19.86 27.00 1.14
N ILE A 280 -19.53 27.57 2.31
CA ILE A 280 -19.87 26.94 3.58
C ILE A 280 -21.38 27.06 3.76
N PRO A 281 -22.12 25.95 3.86
CA PRO A 281 -23.57 26.00 4.00
C PRO A 281 -23.97 26.64 5.33
N ASP A 282 -25.17 27.22 5.38
CA ASP A 282 -25.72 27.73 6.63
C ASP A 282 -25.88 26.59 7.65
N GLY A 283 -25.56 26.88 8.92
CA GLY A 283 -25.53 25.87 9.98
C GLY A 283 -24.34 24.90 9.90
N PHE A 284 -23.27 25.24 9.17
CA PHE A 284 -22.01 24.49 9.22
C PHE A 284 -21.30 24.71 10.56
N ARG A 285 -20.93 23.60 11.20
CA ARG A 285 -20.24 23.60 12.50
C ARG A 285 -19.28 22.43 12.56
N ILE A 286 -18.13 22.61 13.20
CA ILE A 286 -17.22 21.51 13.51
C ILE A 286 -17.11 21.43 15.04
N THR A 287 -17.20 20.23 15.58
CA THR A 287 -16.82 19.94 16.96
C THR A 287 -15.64 19.01 16.99
N GLU A 288 -14.87 19.10 18.06
CA GLU A 288 -13.76 18.20 18.33
C GLU A 288 -13.69 17.91 19.83
N GLU A 289 -13.53 16.63 20.16
CA GLU A 289 -13.34 16.14 21.53
C GLU A 289 -11.99 15.44 21.62
N ILE A 290 -11.12 15.96 22.49
CA ILE A 290 -9.78 15.44 22.72
C ILE A 290 -9.70 14.91 24.14
N SER A 291 -9.36 13.64 24.29
CA SER A 291 -8.99 13.03 25.57
C SER A 291 -7.47 12.93 25.68
N VAL A 292 -6.92 13.30 26.83
CA VAL A 292 -5.49 13.38 27.09
C VAL A 292 -5.13 12.44 28.24
N LYS A 293 -4.16 11.55 28.01
CA LYS A 293 -3.59 10.66 29.02
C LYS A 293 -2.06 10.73 28.94
N ASN A 294 -1.40 10.91 30.09
CA ASN A 294 0.06 10.99 30.17
C ASN A 294 0.70 12.04 29.23
N GLY A 295 0.01 13.18 29.02
CA GLY A 295 0.50 14.26 28.15
C GLY A 295 0.42 13.96 26.64
N LEU A 296 -0.31 12.92 26.23
CA LEU A 296 -0.56 12.54 24.84
C LEU A 296 -2.06 12.37 24.61
N ILE A 297 -2.49 12.45 23.36
CA ILE A 297 -3.91 12.32 22.99
C ILE A 297 -4.28 10.85 22.97
N SER A 298 -5.04 10.37 23.95
CA SER A 298 -5.51 8.99 23.93
C SER A 298 -6.66 8.78 22.95
N LYS A 299 -7.47 9.83 22.71
CA LYS A 299 -8.61 9.81 21.79
C LYS A 299 -8.86 11.18 21.22
N ASP A 300 -9.13 11.25 19.93
CA ASP A 300 -9.52 12.47 19.21
C ASP A 300 -10.73 12.15 18.34
N MET A 301 -11.77 12.97 18.41
CA MET A 301 -12.99 12.81 17.64
C MET A 301 -13.42 14.15 17.07
N VAL A 302 -13.41 14.26 15.75
CA VAL A 302 -13.87 15.45 15.01
C VAL A 302 -15.19 15.11 14.33
N THR A 303 -16.21 15.94 14.52
CA THR A 303 -17.49 15.80 13.82
C THR A 303 -17.83 17.09 13.08
N VAL A 304 -18.16 16.96 11.80
CA VAL A 304 -18.61 18.05 10.93
C VAL A 304 -20.12 17.97 10.78
N PHE A 305 -20.80 19.08 11.00
CA PHE A 305 -22.25 19.23 10.91
C PHE A 305 -22.63 20.20 9.79
N VAL A 306 -23.75 19.92 9.14
CA VAL A 306 -24.45 20.84 8.22
C VAL A 306 -25.91 20.88 8.64
N ALA A 307 -26.43 22.07 8.95
CA ALA A 307 -27.81 22.24 9.46
C ALA A 307 -28.13 21.26 10.61
N ASP A 308 -27.20 21.17 11.57
CA ASP A 308 -27.24 20.29 12.75
C ASP A 308 -27.30 18.78 12.48
N LYS A 309 -27.16 18.35 11.22
CA LYS A 309 -26.98 16.94 10.87
C LYS A 309 -25.49 16.62 10.70
N PRO A 310 -24.99 15.50 11.25
CA PRO A 310 -23.62 15.09 11.02
C PRO A 310 -23.43 14.77 9.53
N LEU A 311 -22.30 15.20 8.97
CA LEU A 311 -21.89 14.94 7.59
C LEU A 311 -20.67 13.99 7.56
N LEU A 312 -19.73 14.23 8.47
CA LEU A 312 -18.48 13.51 8.57
C LEU A 312 -18.10 13.37 10.04
N LYS A 313 -17.63 12.20 10.42
CA LYS A 313 -16.95 11.96 11.69
C LYS A 313 -15.61 11.32 11.45
N LEU A 314 -14.58 11.85 12.08
CA LEU A 314 -13.23 11.32 12.10
C LEU A 314 -12.91 10.97 13.54
N SER A 315 -12.31 9.81 13.77
CA SER A 315 -11.81 9.51 15.11
C SER A 315 -10.56 8.67 15.08
N TYR A 316 -9.71 8.84 16.09
CA TYR A 316 -8.69 7.85 16.42
C TYR A 316 -8.57 7.68 17.93
N GLU A 317 -8.08 6.51 18.32
CA GLU A 317 -7.80 6.13 19.70
C GLU A 317 -6.49 5.34 19.73
N ILE A 318 -5.56 5.76 20.59
CA ILE A 318 -4.27 5.09 20.81
C ILE A 318 -4.12 4.89 22.31
N GLU A 319 -4.04 3.63 22.73
CA GLU A 319 -3.90 3.29 24.14
C GLU A 319 -2.45 3.38 24.62
N ASP A 320 -1.50 2.87 23.81
CA ASP A 320 -0.08 2.82 24.12
C ASP A 320 0.77 3.38 22.97
N TYR A 321 1.36 4.55 23.21
CA TYR A 321 2.23 5.24 22.28
C TYR A 321 3.65 4.65 22.17
N ASN A 322 4.05 3.74 23.06
CA ASN A 322 5.30 3.00 22.90
C ASN A 322 5.11 1.84 21.91
N TYR A 323 3.91 1.27 21.85
CA TYR A 323 3.56 0.14 20.99
C TYR A 323 2.21 0.37 20.31
N VAL A 324 2.17 1.29 19.35
CA VAL A 324 0.93 1.78 18.72
C VAL A 324 0.05 0.66 18.17
N PHE A 325 0.65 -0.40 17.61
CA PHE A 325 -0.10 -1.51 17.03
C PHE A 325 -0.82 -2.40 18.06
N ASN A 326 -0.53 -2.27 19.35
CA ASN A 326 -1.20 -3.07 20.39
C ASN A 326 -2.69 -2.75 20.47
N ASN A 327 -3.04 -1.47 20.33
CA ASN A 327 -4.42 -1.00 20.30
C ASN A 327 -4.49 0.39 19.63
N LEU A 328 -4.77 0.39 18.33
CA LEU A 328 -5.08 1.58 17.55
C LEU A 328 -6.44 1.37 16.91
N ILE A 329 -7.33 2.35 17.07
CA ILE A 329 -8.59 2.41 16.33
C ILE A 329 -8.59 3.74 15.60
N ALA A 330 -8.87 3.73 14.31
CA ALA A 330 -9.09 4.93 13.53
C ALA A 330 -10.29 4.72 12.61
N SER A 331 -11.13 5.73 12.44
CA SER A 331 -12.29 5.63 11.57
C SER A 331 -12.64 6.94 10.89
N ILE A 332 -13.25 6.78 9.72
CA ILE A 332 -13.90 7.82 8.94
C ILE A 332 -15.33 7.36 8.70
N GLU A 333 -16.31 8.12 9.17
CA GLU A 333 -17.71 7.86 8.95
C GLU A 333 -18.34 9.00 8.15
N LEU A 334 -18.94 8.66 7.01
CA LEU A 334 -19.62 9.59 6.11
C LEU A 334 -21.12 9.39 6.18
N PHE A 335 -21.83 10.41 6.63
CA PHE A 335 -23.28 10.36 6.76
C PHE A 335 -23.98 10.75 5.47
N SER A 336 -25.10 10.10 5.19
CA SER A 336 -26.03 10.49 4.15
C SER A 336 -26.74 11.79 4.51
N GLY A 337 -26.92 12.67 3.53
CA GLY A 337 -27.70 13.90 3.72
C GLY A 337 -29.22 13.67 3.62
N VAL A 338 -29.66 12.47 3.23
CA VAL A 338 -31.05 12.16 2.90
C VAL A 338 -31.73 11.35 4.02
N ASP A 339 -30.98 10.48 4.70
CA ASP A 339 -31.43 9.57 5.74
C ASP A 339 -30.35 9.42 6.83
N SER A 340 -30.56 8.52 7.80
CA SER A 340 -29.56 8.25 8.85
C SER A 340 -28.52 7.20 8.46
N SER A 341 -28.38 6.88 7.17
CA SER A 341 -27.36 5.93 6.71
C SER A 341 -25.96 6.55 6.74
N SER A 342 -24.93 5.71 6.88
CA SER A 342 -23.53 6.12 6.83
C SER A 342 -22.66 5.09 6.12
N HIS A 343 -21.50 5.54 5.63
CA HIS A 343 -20.43 4.65 5.16
C HIS A 343 -19.21 4.86 6.05
N THR A 344 -18.65 3.78 6.55
CA THR A 344 -17.53 3.85 7.49
C THR A 344 -16.32 3.09 6.95
N ILE A 345 -15.16 3.74 7.04
CA ILE A 345 -13.86 3.09 6.89
C ILE A 345 -13.24 3.02 8.27
N THR A 346 -12.95 1.82 8.76
CA THR A 346 -12.34 1.61 10.07
C THR A 346 -11.03 0.87 9.91
N PHE A 347 -9.96 1.42 10.46
CA PHE A 347 -8.68 0.76 10.69
C PHE A 347 -8.59 0.39 12.17
N THR A 348 -8.34 -0.88 12.49
CA THR A 348 -8.04 -1.32 13.85
C THR A 348 -6.75 -2.09 13.87
N SER A 349 -6.00 -1.98 14.96
CA SER A 349 -4.96 -2.93 15.31
C SER A 349 -5.18 -3.42 16.73
N ARG A 350 -4.95 -4.71 16.95
CA ARG A 350 -5.06 -5.32 18.28
C ARG A 350 -4.03 -6.41 18.46
N GLY A 351 -3.31 -6.37 19.58
CA GLY A 351 -2.38 -7.42 19.95
C GLY A 351 -1.33 -6.95 20.94
N GLU A 352 -0.16 -7.57 20.87
CA GLU A 352 0.99 -7.31 21.73
C GLU A 352 2.24 -7.19 20.87
N SER A 353 2.93 -6.07 21.00
CA SER A 353 4.23 -5.80 20.40
C SER A 353 5.17 -5.27 21.46
N ASN A 354 6.40 -5.80 21.44
CA ASN A 354 7.54 -5.35 22.22
C ASN A 354 8.84 -5.64 21.44
N GLU A 355 9.99 -5.50 22.08
CA GLU A 355 11.30 -5.74 21.45
C GLU A 355 11.53 -7.22 21.05
N ASN A 356 10.88 -8.17 21.73
CA ASN A 356 11.09 -9.60 21.56
C ASN A 356 9.93 -10.28 20.81
N LYS A 357 8.72 -9.72 20.87
CA LYS A 357 7.51 -10.32 20.33
C LYS A 357 6.67 -9.28 19.60
N ALA A 358 6.10 -9.66 18.46
CA ALA A 358 5.07 -8.91 17.75
C ALA A 358 3.96 -9.87 17.35
N ASP A 359 2.81 -9.79 17.98
CA ASP A 359 1.67 -10.67 17.78
C ASP A 359 0.41 -9.80 17.75
N PHE A 360 0.06 -9.33 16.55
CA PHE A 360 -1.08 -8.44 16.38
C PHE A 360 -1.76 -8.63 15.03
N MET A 361 -3.02 -8.24 15.02
CA MET A 361 -3.84 -8.15 13.82
C MET A 361 -4.11 -6.69 13.49
N ILE A 362 -4.04 -6.35 12.21
CA ILE A 362 -4.50 -5.10 11.64
C ILE A 362 -5.70 -5.41 10.76
N ASN A 363 -6.80 -4.69 10.93
CA ASN A 363 -7.99 -4.87 10.12
C ASN A 363 -8.41 -3.53 9.52
N MET A 364 -8.76 -3.53 8.25
CA MET A 364 -9.35 -2.41 7.56
C MET A 364 -10.72 -2.85 7.02
N TRP A 365 -11.78 -2.18 7.46
CA TRP A 365 -13.16 -2.49 7.11
C TRP A 365 -13.77 -1.32 6.34
N LEU A 366 -14.54 -1.63 5.30
CA LEU A 366 -15.47 -0.71 4.67
C LEU A 366 -16.89 -1.22 4.95
N THR A 367 -17.69 -0.45 5.67
CA THR A 367 -19.08 -0.80 6.01
C THR A 367 -20.05 0.27 5.50
N ALA A 368 -21.28 -0.15 5.23
CA ALA A 368 -22.41 0.72 5.01
C ALA A 368 -23.50 0.39 6.03
N ASN A 369 -23.91 1.40 6.79
CA ASN A 369 -24.95 1.29 7.79
C ASN A 369 -26.21 1.91 7.19
N ASP A 370 -27.23 1.10 6.92
CA ASP A 370 -28.55 1.61 6.55
C ASP A 370 -29.45 1.62 7.79
N SER A 371 -30.26 2.66 7.93
CA SER A 371 -31.19 2.93 9.04
C SER A 371 -32.16 1.79 9.40
N MET A 372 -32.23 0.74 8.56
CA MET A 372 -33.22 -0.34 8.59
C MET A 372 -32.60 -1.76 8.61
N SER A 373 -31.26 -1.93 8.67
CA SER A 373 -30.62 -3.27 8.62
C SER A 373 -29.31 -3.38 9.40
N GLU A 374 -28.87 -4.62 9.67
CA GLU A 374 -27.50 -4.94 10.14
C GLU A 374 -26.43 -4.30 9.23
N ASP A 375 -25.32 -3.87 9.84
CA ASP A 375 -24.18 -3.23 9.15
C ASP A 375 -23.71 -4.09 7.96
N LEU A 376 -23.81 -3.56 6.74
CA LEU A 376 -23.36 -4.25 5.53
C LEU A 376 -21.86 -4.03 5.36
N THR A 377 -21.07 -5.10 5.50
CA THR A 377 -19.65 -5.05 5.13
C THR A 377 -19.52 -5.04 3.60
N LEU A 378 -18.92 -3.99 3.05
CA LEU A 378 -18.65 -3.81 1.62
C LEU A 378 -17.26 -4.34 1.21
N GLY A 379 -16.39 -4.58 2.17
CA GLY A 379 -15.06 -5.13 1.96
C GLY A 379 -14.24 -5.10 3.24
N ALA A 380 -13.28 -6.02 3.37
CA ALA A 380 -12.32 -6.02 4.46
C ALA A 380 -10.96 -6.48 3.99
N LEU A 381 -9.92 -5.94 4.64
CA LEU A 381 -8.54 -6.32 4.47
C LEU A 381 -7.94 -6.54 5.85
N ASN A 382 -7.54 -7.77 6.15
CA ASN A 382 -7.01 -8.14 7.44
C ASN A 382 -5.58 -8.64 7.28
N TYR A 383 -4.70 -8.17 8.13
CA TYR A 383 -3.31 -8.59 8.23
C TYR A 383 -3.08 -9.14 9.63
N ALA A 384 -2.37 -10.26 9.74
CA ALA A 384 -1.87 -10.73 11.02
C ALA A 384 -0.36 -10.92 10.92
N ILE A 385 0.34 -10.58 11.99
CA ILE A 385 1.76 -10.86 12.14
C ILE A 385 2.00 -11.49 13.50
N LEU A 386 2.81 -12.54 13.50
CA LEU A 386 3.37 -13.15 14.69
C LEU A 386 4.88 -13.29 14.50
N ILE A 387 5.66 -12.66 15.36
CA ILE A 387 7.11 -12.84 15.50
C ILE A 387 7.39 -13.05 16.98
N ASP A 388 8.16 -14.08 17.34
CA ASP A 388 8.52 -14.39 18.72
C ASP A 388 10.00 -14.77 18.82
N LYS A 389 10.87 -13.79 19.05
CA LYS A 389 12.33 -13.97 19.12
C LYS A 389 12.77 -14.86 20.28
N THR A 390 11.88 -15.19 21.22
CA THR A 390 12.20 -16.08 22.34
C THR A 390 12.12 -17.56 21.96
N LYS A 391 11.47 -17.88 20.84
CA LYS A 391 11.38 -19.24 20.30
C LYS A 391 12.46 -19.48 19.26
N GLN A 392 12.95 -20.71 19.20
CA GLN A 392 14.00 -21.12 18.25
C GLN A 392 13.48 -21.47 16.85
N SER A 393 12.21 -21.86 16.72
CA SER A 393 11.57 -22.26 15.46
C SER A 393 10.07 -21.96 15.50
N ASP A 394 9.40 -21.99 14.33
CA ASP A 394 7.96 -21.71 14.15
C ASP A 394 7.51 -20.40 14.80
N ASN A 395 8.45 -19.45 14.81
CA ASN A 395 8.35 -18.21 15.55
C ASN A 395 8.01 -17.03 14.65
N PHE A 396 7.71 -17.27 13.37
CA PHE A 396 7.23 -16.28 12.42
C PHE A 396 6.00 -16.77 11.67
N LYS A 397 4.93 -15.96 11.66
CA LYS A 397 3.78 -16.11 10.79
C LYS A 397 3.33 -14.75 10.29
N ALA A 398 2.84 -14.71 9.06
CA ALA A 398 2.14 -13.57 8.53
C ALA A 398 0.94 -14.05 7.73
N SER A 399 -0.18 -13.35 7.81
CA SER A 399 -1.32 -13.62 6.94
C SER A 399 -1.94 -12.34 6.43
N MET A 400 -2.57 -12.45 5.27
CA MET A 400 -3.35 -11.40 4.64
C MET A 400 -4.64 -12.02 4.12
N ASN A 401 -5.77 -11.44 4.51
CA ASN A 401 -7.10 -11.86 4.11
C ASN A 401 -7.80 -10.68 3.42
N PHE A 402 -8.35 -10.93 2.24
CA PHE A 402 -9.27 -10.04 1.55
C PHE A 402 -10.68 -10.64 1.60
N ALA A 403 -11.61 -9.91 2.23
CA ALA A 403 -13.03 -10.23 2.17
C ALA A 403 -13.73 -9.23 1.24
N PHE A 404 -14.51 -9.73 0.27
CA PHE A 404 -15.30 -8.90 -0.63
C PHE A 404 -16.71 -9.48 -0.82
N PRO A 405 -17.72 -8.66 -1.14
CA PRO A 405 -19.07 -9.15 -1.35
C PRO A 405 -19.13 -10.14 -2.51
N LYS A 406 -19.94 -11.21 -2.37
CA LYS A 406 -20.25 -12.11 -3.49
C LYS A 406 -20.83 -11.29 -4.64
N MET A 407 -20.31 -11.50 -5.85
CA MET A 407 -20.92 -10.96 -7.07
C MET A 407 -22.17 -11.80 -7.41
N ILE A 408 -23.29 -11.55 -6.71
CA ILE A 408 -24.56 -12.22 -7.03
C ILE A 408 -25.12 -11.54 -8.30
N PRO A 409 -25.36 -12.28 -9.39
CA PRO A 409 -26.09 -11.74 -10.53
C PRO A 409 -27.46 -11.25 -10.06
N VAL A 410 -27.90 -10.09 -10.54
CA VAL A 410 -29.16 -9.42 -10.15
C VAL A 410 -30.44 -10.27 -10.40
N TYR A 411 -30.31 -11.48 -10.94
CA TYR A 411 -31.40 -12.39 -11.31
C TYR A 411 -31.12 -13.88 -10.97
N SER A 412 -30.57 -14.20 -9.80
CA SER A 412 -30.58 -15.59 -9.32
C SER A 412 -31.63 -15.77 -8.22
N ASP A 413 -32.69 -16.52 -8.52
CA ASP A 413 -33.72 -16.96 -7.55
C ASP A 413 -33.21 -18.07 -6.59
N ASP A 414 -31.90 -18.33 -6.59
CA ASP A 414 -31.30 -19.38 -5.78
C ASP A 414 -31.11 -18.92 -4.32
N GLY A 415 -31.47 -19.82 -3.41
CA GLY A 415 -31.73 -19.56 -2.00
C GLY A 415 -30.65 -18.77 -1.26
N TYR A 416 -31.15 -17.97 -0.31
CA TYR A 416 -30.42 -17.13 0.64
C TYR A 416 -29.22 -17.86 1.29
N ASP A 417 -28.00 -17.64 0.80
CA ASP A 417 -26.79 -18.04 1.51
C ASP A 417 -26.45 -16.96 2.55
N GLY A 418 -26.44 -17.33 3.83
CA GLY A 418 -26.23 -16.42 4.95
C GLY A 418 -24.86 -15.72 4.95
N ASN A 419 -23.88 -16.24 4.18
CA ASN A 419 -22.59 -15.58 3.99
C ASN A 419 -22.56 -14.77 2.69
N ARG A 420 -22.67 -13.44 2.81
CA ARG A 420 -22.63 -12.47 1.70
C ARG A 420 -21.21 -12.12 1.22
N MET A 421 -20.16 -12.67 1.84
CA MET A 421 -18.76 -12.33 1.57
C MET A 421 -17.97 -13.55 1.05
N GLU A 422 -17.14 -13.33 0.05
CA GLU A 422 -16.05 -14.21 -0.37
C GLU A 422 -14.76 -13.79 0.33
N ILE A 423 -13.95 -14.78 0.72
CA ILE A 423 -12.67 -14.57 1.41
C ILE A 423 -11.57 -15.23 0.61
N MET A 424 -10.52 -14.47 0.31
CA MET A 424 -9.23 -14.99 -0.15
C MET A 424 -8.20 -14.76 0.94
N GLU A 425 -7.44 -15.78 1.29
CA GLU A 425 -6.48 -15.70 2.38
C GLU A 425 -5.13 -16.26 1.94
N MET A 426 -4.08 -15.45 2.12
CA MET A 426 -2.70 -15.87 1.99
C MET A 426 -2.10 -15.98 3.39
N ASN A 427 -1.47 -17.11 3.68
CA ASN A 427 -0.74 -17.36 4.91
C ASN A 427 0.70 -17.71 4.58
N LEU A 428 1.60 -17.25 5.45
CA LEU A 428 3.02 -17.56 5.42
C LEU A 428 3.44 -17.94 6.83
N SER A 429 4.25 -18.98 6.96
CA SER A 429 4.86 -19.38 8.22
C SER A 429 6.31 -19.77 8.03
N GLY A 430 7.10 -19.54 9.07
CA GLY A 430 8.43 -20.08 9.20
C GLY A 430 9.13 -19.53 10.43
N SER A 431 10.36 -19.08 10.25
CA SER A 431 11.23 -18.68 11.35
C SER A 431 11.88 -17.32 11.15
N PHE A 432 11.77 -16.45 12.15
CA PHE A 432 12.66 -15.33 12.39
C PHE A 432 13.99 -15.88 12.90
N ASN A 433 14.99 -15.94 12.04
CA ASN A 433 16.24 -16.65 12.32
C ASN A 433 17.24 -15.77 13.06
N LYS A 434 17.39 -14.51 12.63
CA LYS A 434 18.45 -13.64 13.15
C LYS A 434 18.13 -12.16 12.96
N LYS A 435 18.46 -11.36 13.98
CA LYS A 435 18.66 -9.91 13.87
C LYS A 435 20.13 -9.58 14.17
N SER A 436 20.70 -8.70 13.37
CA SER A 436 21.96 -7.99 13.66
C SER A 436 21.81 -6.52 13.25
N PRO A 437 22.77 -5.63 13.59
CA PRO A 437 22.68 -4.22 13.20
C PRO A 437 22.49 -4.02 11.70
N ASP A 438 23.12 -4.86 10.88
CA ASP A 438 23.14 -4.72 9.41
C ASP A 438 22.21 -5.67 8.66
N THR A 439 21.54 -6.61 9.35
CA THR A 439 20.82 -7.70 8.68
C THR A 439 19.67 -8.27 9.52
N VAL A 440 18.56 -8.58 8.87
CA VAL A 440 17.47 -9.46 9.36
C VAL A 440 17.38 -10.68 8.45
N GLU A 441 17.22 -11.86 9.03
CA GLU A 441 17.06 -13.12 8.30
C GLU A 441 15.78 -13.84 8.71
N PHE A 442 15.02 -14.27 7.70
CA PHE A 442 13.86 -15.16 7.87
C PHE A 442 14.06 -16.46 7.10
N GLY A 443 13.55 -17.56 7.62
CA GLY A 443 13.25 -18.78 6.86
C GLY A 443 11.75 -18.82 6.60
N ILE A 444 11.34 -18.99 5.35
CA ILE A 444 9.94 -19.23 5.01
C ILE A 444 9.78 -20.72 4.75
N ASP A 445 9.02 -21.39 5.58
CA ASP A 445 8.85 -22.84 5.53
C ASP A 445 7.61 -23.24 4.73
N LYS A 446 6.55 -22.40 4.79
CA LYS A 446 5.29 -22.68 4.09
C LYS A 446 4.58 -21.42 3.65
N ILE A 447 4.02 -21.48 2.45
CA ILE A 447 3.08 -20.50 1.91
C ILE A 447 1.77 -21.24 1.58
N SER A 448 0.65 -20.67 2.00
CA SER A 448 -0.69 -21.19 1.71
C SER A 448 -1.56 -20.11 1.10
N LEU A 449 -2.29 -20.43 0.05
CA LEU A 449 -3.33 -19.58 -0.52
C LEU A 449 -4.66 -20.34 -0.48
N ASN A 450 -5.63 -19.81 0.25
CA ASN A 450 -7.00 -20.28 0.26
C ASN A 450 -7.80 -19.45 -0.75
N SER A 451 -8.37 -20.13 -1.75
CA SER A 451 -9.23 -19.52 -2.76
C SER A 451 -10.69 -19.56 -2.31
N SER A 452 -11.40 -18.49 -2.61
CA SER A 452 -12.82 -18.37 -2.36
C SER A 452 -13.61 -19.33 -3.29
N LYS A 453 -14.86 -19.68 -2.95
CA LYS A 453 -15.64 -20.65 -3.74
C LYS A 453 -15.89 -20.19 -5.17
N GLU A 454 -16.19 -18.90 -5.34
CA GLU A 454 -16.40 -18.26 -6.64
C GLU A 454 -15.14 -18.30 -7.53
N MET A 455 -13.96 -18.34 -6.92
CA MET A 455 -12.66 -18.46 -7.60
C MET A 455 -12.19 -19.92 -7.69
N GLY A 456 -13.13 -20.87 -7.70
CA GLY A 456 -12.87 -22.31 -7.82
C GLY A 456 -12.81 -23.08 -6.51
N GLY A 457 -12.68 -22.37 -5.37
CA GLY A 457 -12.55 -22.94 -4.03
C GLY A 457 -11.30 -23.80 -3.86
N GLY A 458 -10.90 -24.04 -2.61
CA GLY A 458 -9.78 -24.92 -2.29
C GLY A 458 -8.53 -24.17 -1.87
N ARG A 459 -7.40 -24.87 -1.87
CA ARG A 459 -6.16 -24.44 -1.25
C ARG A 459 -4.94 -24.81 -2.08
N LEU A 460 -4.01 -23.87 -2.17
CA LEU A 460 -2.65 -24.06 -2.66
C LEU A 460 -1.71 -24.06 -1.45
N ASP A 461 -0.89 -25.09 -1.30
CA ASP A 461 0.15 -25.19 -0.29
C ASP A 461 1.50 -25.40 -0.97
N VAL A 462 2.49 -24.60 -0.57
CA VAL A 462 3.88 -24.70 -1.02
C VAL A 462 4.76 -24.77 0.21
N GLU A 463 5.45 -25.90 0.40
CA GLU A 463 6.48 -26.04 1.43
C GLU A 463 7.85 -25.72 0.82
N LEU A 464 8.67 -24.98 1.56
CA LEU A 464 9.89 -24.38 1.06
C LEU A 464 11.09 -24.74 1.93
N ASP A 465 12.25 -24.86 1.28
CA ASP A 465 13.55 -24.59 1.89
C ASP A 465 13.94 -23.19 1.47
N SER A 466 13.81 -22.19 2.34
CA SER A 466 14.06 -20.82 1.93
C SER A 466 14.81 -19.97 2.94
N LYS A 467 15.43 -18.92 2.42
CA LYS A 467 16.12 -17.90 3.19
C LYS A 467 15.83 -16.54 2.59
N MET A 468 15.18 -15.68 3.37
CA MET A 468 15.07 -14.25 3.12
C MET A 468 16.13 -13.52 3.94
N VAL A 469 16.88 -12.63 3.30
CA VAL A 469 17.87 -11.77 3.96
C VAL A 469 17.55 -10.34 3.59
N ILE A 470 17.40 -9.50 4.59
CA ILE A 470 17.22 -8.07 4.47
C ILE A 470 18.46 -7.40 5.04
N THR A 471 19.08 -6.47 4.31
CA THR A 471 20.30 -5.81 4.78
C THR A 471 20.46 -4.39 4.26
N ASN A 472 21.16 -3.55 5.04
CA ASN A 472 21.57 -2.20 4.66
C ASN A 472 22.75 -2.14 3.67
N LYS A 473 23.22 -3.30 3.19
CA LYS A 473 24.31 -3.42 2.21
C LYS A 473 23.76 -3.77 0.82
N ILE A 474 24.49 -3.37 -0.20
CA ILE A 474 24.29 -3.84 -1.57
C ILE A 474 25.05 -5.17 -1.71
N VAL A 475 24.35 -6.29 -1.55
CA VAL A 475 24.99 -7.62 -1.47
C VAL A 475 25.40 -8.20 -2.81
N LYS A 476 24.85 -7.66 -3.91
CA LYS A 476 25.11 -8.14 -5.25
C LYS A 476 25.08 -6.96 -6.22
N LYS A 477 26.11 -6.84 -7.06
CA LYS A 477 26.03 -5.96 -8.21
C LYS A 477 25.33 -6.72 -9.33
N ILE A 478 24.22 -6.17 -9.81
CA ILE A 478 23.47 -6.74 -10.93
C ILE A 478 23.91 -6.00 -12.19
N GLU A 479 24.59 -6.71 -13.09
CA GLU A 479 25.06 -6.13 -14.34
C GLU A 479 24.02 -6.32 -15.45
N MET A 480 23.70 -5.22 -16.13
CA MET A 480 22.84 -5.23 -17.32
C MET A 480 23.69 -5.54 -18.56
N PRO A 481 23.14 -6.26 -19.56
CA PRO A 481 23.77 -6.40 -20.87
C PRO A 481 24.20 -5.07 -21.47
N LYS A 482 25.34 -5.07 -22.16
CA LYS A 482 25.92 -3.85 -22.75
C LYS A 482 25.17 -3.39 -24.01
N ASP A 483 24.65 -4.35 -24.78
CA ASP A 483 23.85 -4.05 -25.97
C ASP A 483 22.48 -3.53 -25.53
N ARG A 484 22.02 -2.45 -26.17
CA ARG A 484 20.82 -1.72 -25.74
C ARG A 484 19.86 -1.45 -26.89
N VAL A 485 18.57 -1.58 -26.63
CA VAL A 485 17.50 -1.29 -27.58
C VAL A 485 16.44 -0.40 -26.94
N ASN A 486 16.10 0.71 -27.60
CA ASN A 486 14.98 1.56 -27.19
C ASN A 486 13.66 0.94 -27.67
N VAL A 487 12.86 0.48 -26.72
CA VAL A 487 11.57 -0.18 -26.91
C VAL A 487 10.59 0.67 -27.72
N LEU A 488 10.65 2.01 -27.58
CA LEU A 488 9.74 2.94 -28.26
C LEU A 488 10.16 3.25 -29.71
N GLU A 489 11.37 2.87 -30.11
CA GLU A 489 11.91 3.10 -31.47
C GLU A 489 11.91 1.83 -32.32
N MET A 490 11.53 0.69 -31.75
CA MET A 490 11.46 -0.59 -32.46
C MET A 490 10.29 -0.60 -33.45
N SER A 491 10.54 -1.07 -34.67
CA SER A 491 9.47 -1.35 -35.63
C SER A 491 8.67 -2.60 -35.23
N SER A 492 7.47 -2.78 -35.79
CA SER A 492 6.67 -4.00 -35.60
C SER A 492 7.41 -5.27 -36.07
N GLU A 493 8.25 -5.14 -37.11
CA GLU A 493 9.09 -6.22 -37.61
C GLU A 493 10.21 -6.57 -36.61
N ASP A 494 10.89 -5.57 -36.05
CA ASP A 494 11.93 -5.78 -35.01
C ASP A 494 11.36 -6.41 -33.74
N TRP A 495 10.13 -6.03 -33.37
CA TRP A 495 9.40 -6.63 -32.25
C TRP A 495 9.08 -8.09 -32.51
N THR A 496 8.57 -8.40 -33.70
CA THR A 496 8.24 -9.78 -34.09
C THR A 496 9.50 -10.64 -34.09
N LYS A 497 10.59 -10.15 -34.71
CA LYS A 497 11.88 -10.83 -34.72
C LYS A 497 12.41 -11.07 -33.30
N THR A 498 12.37 -10.06 -32.43
CA THR A 498 12.83 -10.19 -31.05
C THR A 498 12.02 -11.21 -30.27
N LYS A 499 10.70 -11.20 -30.42
CA LYS A 499 9.80 -12.19 -29.80
C LYS A 499 10.11 -13.61 -30.30
N ASP A 500 10.28 -13.78 -31.60
CA ASP A 500 10.54 -15.09 -32.22
C ASP A 500 11.91 -15.64 -31.78
N GLU A 501 12.93 -14.79 -31.71
CA GLU A 501 14.24 -15.16 -31.14
C GLU A 501 14.11 -15.61 -29.67
N PHE A 502 13.33 -14.89 -28.86
CA PHE A 502 13.11 -15.24 -27.46
C PHE A 502 12.40 -16.58 -27.29
N MET A 503 11.36 -16.83 -28.10
CA MET A 503 10.62 -18.10 -28.11
C MET A 503 11.50 -19.26 -28.57
N MET A 504 12.32 -19.05 -29.60
CA MET A 504 13.26 -20.05 -30.09
C MET A 504 14.30 -20.41 -29.02
N GLN A 505 14.82 -19.44 -28.26
CA GLN A 505 15.74 -19.72 -27.17
C GLN A 505 15.07 -20.50 -26.04
N LEU A 506 13.83 -20.15 -25.67
CA LEU A 506 13.04 -20.92 -24.71
C LEU A 506 12.80 -22.37 -25.18
N GLU A 507 12.50 -22.58 -26.46
CA GLU A 507 12.35 -23.92 -27.04
C GLU A 507 13.64 -24.71 -27.03
N ASN A 508 14.78 -24.08 -27.33
CA ASN A 508 16.09 -24.73 -27.29
C ASN A 508 16.42 -25.18 -25.87
N LEU A 509 16.19 -24.32 -24.87
CA LEU A 509 16.38 -24.65 -23.46
C LEU A 509 15.47 -25.80 -23.03
N SER A 510 14.21 -25.80 -23.45
CA SER A 510 13.28 -26.91 -23.19
C SER A 510 13.78 -28.22 -23.80
N LYS A 511 14.36 -28.20 -25.00
CA LYS A 511 14.94 -29.41 -25.62
C LYS A 511 16.22 -29.89 -24.93
N GLU A 512 17.04 -28.96 -24.47
CA GLU A 512 18.33 -29.24 -23.84
C GLU A 512 18.17 -29.74 -22.40
N TYR A 513 17.28 -29.12 -21.62
CA TYR A 513 17.12 -29.36 -20.18
C TYR A 513 15.76 -29.96 -19.77
N GLY A 514 14.78 -30.05 -20.68
CA GLY A 514 13.42 -30.54 -20.38
C GLY A 514 13.25 -32.06 -20.44
N LYS A 515 14.30 -32.85 -20.19
CA LYS A 515 14.25 -34.32 -20.11
C LYS A 515 14.20 -34.83 -18.69
#